data_AF-A0A9Q1BGR1-F1
#
_entry.id   AF-A0A9Q1BGR1-F1
#
_cell.length_a   1.000
_cell.length_b   1.000
_cell.length_c   1.000
_cell.angle_alpha   90.00
_cell.angle_beta   90.00
_cell.angle_gamma   90.00
#
_symmetry.space_group_name_H-M   'P 1'
#
loop_
_entity.id
_entity.type
_entity.pdbx_description
1 polymer ?
#
loop_
_entity_poly.entity_id
_entity_poly.type
_entity_poly.pdbx_seq_one_letter_code
_entity_poly.pdbx_strand_id
1 'polypeptide(L)'
;MPRRSGGISRCRNTTPAPDPETYYRQNVAIPFLDHIQSDQEQQFSGLSSVAEKIQFLVPSLLCSLSTTPDVSELAQFCEQDLPSSELLQSEVRMWRTSNMGIDHVDRAKTLEA
;
A
#
# COMPACT_ATOMS: atom_id res chain seq x y z
N MET A 1 15.18 49.36 -0.66
CA MET A 1 16.15 48.48 0.04
C MET A 1 16.17 47.12 -0.64
N PRO A 2 17.20 46.77 -1.43
CA PRO A 2 17.23 45.48 -2.12
C PRO A 2 17.70 44.39 -1.13
N ARG A 3 16.93 43.30 -1.03
CA ARG A 3 17.30 42.13 -0.21
C ARG A 3 18.44 41.39 -0.92
N ARG A 4 19.68 41.60 -0.49
CA ARG A 4 20.80 40.71 -0.81
C ARG A 4 20.59 39.39 -0.07
N SER A 5 20.05 38.37 -0.74
CA SER A 5 20.15 36.99 -0.25
C SER A 5 21.33 36.31 -0.95
N GLY A 6 22.54 36.65 -0.49
CA GLY A 6 23.79 36.01 -0.90
C GLY A 6 24.20 34.93 0.11
N GLY A 7 23.32 33.97 0.38
CA GLY A 7 23.62 32.80 1.21
C GLY A 7 23.66 31.56 0.32
N ILE A 8 24.85 31.16 -0.12
CA ILE A 8 25.04 29.82 -0.70
C ILE A 8 24.71 28.82 0.42
N SER A 9 23.73 27.95 0.21
CA SER A 9 23.43 26.81 1.09
C SER A 9 24.66 25.90 1.16
N ARG A 10 25.52 26.12 2.15
CA ARG A 10 26.89 25.62 2.20
C ARG A 10 27.05 24.19 2.75
N CYS A 11 25.99 23.38 2.72
CA CYS A 11 26.00 22.03 3.32
C CYS A 11 25.30 20.94 2.48
N ARG A 12 25.06 21.16 1.17
CA ARG A 12 24.77 20.05 0.26
C ARG A 12 26.09 19.63 -0.39
N ASN A 13 26.51 18.39 -0.18
CA ASN A 13 27.59 17.77 -0.96
C ASN A 13 27.11 17.65 -2.41
N THR A 14 27.24 18.73 -3.18
CA THR A 14 26.90 18.72 -4.59
C THR A 14 28.09 18.27 -5.39
N THR A 15 27.91 17.24 -6.22
CA THR A 15 28.89 16.81 -7.20
C THR A 15 29.08 17.91 -8.24
N PRO A 16 30.32 18.37 -8.50
CA PRO A 16 30.57 19.35 -9.55
C PRO A 16 30.18 18.77 -10.91
N ALA A 17 29.50 19.57 -11.73
CA ALA A 17 28.97 19.16 -13.02
C ALA A 17 29.38 20.14 -14.14
N PRO A 18 29.63 19.64 -15.36
CA PRO A 18 30.12 20.45 -16.48
C PRO A 18 29.07 21.38 -17.09
N ASP A 19 27.78 21.05 -16.96
CA ASP A 19 26.67 21.80 -17.51
C ASP A 19 25.45 21.76 -16.55
N PRO A 20 24.48 22.67 -16.70
CA PRO A 20 23.31 22.73 -15.81
C PRO A 20 22.45 21.46 -15.81
N GLU A 21 22.31 20.78 -16.95
CA GLU A 21 21.50 19.56 -17.05
C GLU A 21 22.12 18.45 -16.20
N THR A 22 23.43 18.23 -16.37
CA THR A 22 24.18 17.27 -15.56
C THR A 22 24.13 17.62 -14.07
N TYR A 23 24.19 18.91 -13.73
CA TYR A 23 24.06 19.36 -12.34
C TYR A 23 22.71 18.96 -11.73
N TYR A 24 21.60 19.27 -12.40
CA TYR A 24 20.26 18.94 -11.92
C TYR A 24 20.05 17.43 -11.84
N ARG A 25 20.52 16.69 -12.83
CA ARG A 25 20.40 15.23 -12.85
C ARG A 25 21.07 14.60 -11.63
N GLN A 26 22.33 14.95 -11.39
CA GLN A 26 23.15 14.33 -10.34
C GLN A 26 22.80 14.81 -8.93
N ASN A 27 22.47 16.08 -8.76
CA ASN A 27 22.32 16.68 -7.42
C ASN A 27 20.86 16.82 -6.97
N VAL A 28 19.90 16.69 -7.89
CA VAL A 28 18.47 16.85 -7.60
C VAL A 28 17.70 15.62 -8.00
N ALA A 29 17.70 15.25 -9.29
CA ALA A 29 16.83 14.19 -9.79
C ALA A 29 17.17 12.81 -9.22
N ILE A 30 18.44 12.40 -9.30
CA ILE A 30 18.88 11.09 -8.78
C ILE A 30 18.62 10.98 -7.26
N PRO A 31 19.10 11.89 -6.39
CA PRO A 31 18.84 11.79 -4.96
C PRO A 31 17.35 11.81 -4.59
N PHE A 32 16.54 12.54 -5.36
CA PHE A 32 15.10 12.57 -5.15
C PHE A 32 14.44 11.22 -5.50
N LEU A 33 14.83 10.61 -6.62
CA LEU A 33 14.33 9.29 -7.01
C LEU A 33 14.79 8.21 -6.04
N ASP A 34 16.05 8.27 -5.59
CA ASP A 34 16.58 7.35 -4.58
C ASP A 34 15.79 7.44 -3.28
N HIS A 35 15.43 8.66 -2.86
CA HIS A 35 14.60 8.86 -1.67
C HIS A 35 13.19 8.29 -1.85
N ILE A 36 12.55 8.54 -3.01
CA ILE A 36 11.23 7.96 -3.31
C ILE A 36 11.30 6.43 -3.29
N GLN A 37 12.33 5.85 -3.89
CA GLN A 37 12.53 4.40 -3.88
C GLN A 37 12.67 3.87 -2.45
N SER A 38 13.52 4.50 -1.63
CA SER A 38 13.71 4.13 -0.23
C SER A 38 12.41 4.25 0.57
N ASP A 39 11.62 5.30 0.35
CA ASP A 39 10.35 5.48 1.05
C ASP A 39 9.33 4.41 0.65
N GLN A 40 9.27 4.06 -0.64
CA GLN A 40 8.41 2.96 -1.10
C GLN A 40 8.87 1.62 -0.54
N GLU A 41 10.17 1.33 -0.55
CA GLU A 41 10.70 0.11 0.06
C GLU A 41 10.38 0.08 1.55
N GLN A 42 10.55 1.17 2.29
CA GLN A 42 10.22 1.22 3.71
C GLN A 42 8.73 1.03 3.99
N GLN A 43 7.86 1.62 3.17
CA GLN A 43 6.40 1.54 3.37
C GLN A 43 5.82 0.19 2.95
N PHE A 44 6.32 -0.41 1.87
CA PHE A 44 5.73 -1.61 1.27
C PHE A 44 6.52 -2.89 1.53
N SER A 45 7.75 -2.82 2.06
CA SER A 45 8.49 -4.01 2.46
C SER A 45 7.73 -4.79 3.53
N GLY A 46 7.62 -6.10 3.34
CA GLY A 46 6.86 -6.98 4.25
C GLY A 46 5.33 -6.91 4.11
N LEU A 47 4.77 -5.93 3.39
CA LEU A 47 3.32 -5.87 3.15
C LEU A 47 2.83 -6.80 2.03
N SER A 48 3.73 -7.37 1.23
CA SER A 48 3.35 -8.23 0.09
C SER A 48 2.46 -9.42 0.49
N SER A 49 2.82 -10.13 1.57
CA SER A 49 2.02 -11.28 2.06
C SER A 49 0.67 -10.84 2.62
N VAL A 50 0.62 -9.70 3.29
CA VAL A 50 -0.62 -9.14 3.84
C VAL A 50 -1.52 -8.64 2.71
N ALA A 51 -0.96 -7.93 1.73
CA ALA A 51 -1.68 -7.43 0.57
C ALA A 51 -2.31 -8.57 -0.25
N GLU A 52 -1.60 -9.70 -0.38
CA GLU A 52 -2.17 -10.91 -0.97
C GLU A 52 -3.36 -11.43 -0.13
N LYS A 53 -3.29 -11.38 1.20
CA LYS A 53 -4.39 -11.83 2.08
C LYS A 53 -5.58 -10.88 2.08
N ILE A 54 -5.38 -9.57 1.89
CA ILE A 54 -6.46 -8.56 1.79
C ILE A 54 -7.43 -8.92 0.66
N GLN A 55 -6.94 -9.51 -0.44
CA GLN A 55 -7.81 -9.90 -1.56
C GLN A 55 -8.91 -10.90 -1.13
N PHE A 56 -8.69 -11.65 -0.06
CA PHE A 56 -9.68 -12.59 0.49
C PHE A 56 -10.84 -11.91 1.22
N LEU A 57 -10.76 -10.61 1.49
CA LEU A 57 -11.90 -9.81 1.93
C LEU A 57 -12.88 -9.54 0.77
N VAL A 58 -12.43 -9.67 -0.48
CA VAL A 58 -13.28 -9.50 -1.66
C VAL A 58 -14.13 -10.76 -1.85
N PRO A 59 -15.47 -10.68 -1.75
CA PRO A 59 -16.35 -11.85 -1.81
C PRO A 59 -16.19 -12.72 -3.05
N SER A 60 -16.01 -12.11 -4.24
CA SER A 60 -15.84 -12.85 -5.49
C SER A 60 -14.60 -13.75 -5.47
N LEU A 61 -13.49 -13.24 -4.95
CA LEU A 61 -12.25 -14.00 -4.81
C LEU A 61 -12.38 -15.05 -3.72
N LEU A 62 -12.94 -14.68 -2.56
CA LEU A 62 -13.18 -15.60 -1.45
C LEU A 62 -14.05 -16.81 -1.84
N CYS A 63 -15.09 -16.59 -2.65
CA CYS A 63 -15.98 -17.63 -3.16
C CYS A 63 -15.35 -18.49 -4.25
N SER A 64 -14.33 -17.98 -4.96
CA SER A 64 -13.60 -18.74 -5.98
C SER A 64 -12.64 -19.79 -5.40
N LEU A 65 -12.25 -19.63 -4.14
CA LEU A 65 -11.33 -20.55 -3.44
C LEU A 65 -12.05 -21.84 -3.02
N SER A 66 -11.36 -22.98 -3.09
CA SER A 66 -11.88 -24.27 -2.63
C SER A 66 -12.04 -24.36 -1.11
N THR A 67 -11.21 -23.65 -0.34
CA THR A 67 -11.19 -23.64 1.13
C THR A 67 -11.14 -22.21 1.66
N THR A 68 -11.64 -21.99 2.88
CA THR A 68 -11.54 -20.69 3.57
C THR A 68 -10.08 -20.37 3.86
N PRO A 69 -9.55 -19.22 3.42
CA PRO A 69 -8.17 -18.84 3.69
C PRO A 69 -7.96 -18.52 5.17
N ASP A 70 -6.72 -18.63 5.62
CA ASP A 70 -6.31 -18.15 6.93
C ASP A 70 -5.98 -16.65 6.84
N VAL A 71 -6.78 -15.83 7.55
CA VAL A 71 -6.63 -14.38 7.61
C VAL A 71 -6.10 -13.92 8.99
N SER A 72 -5.46 -14.80 9.75
CA SER A 72 -4.90 -14.45 11.08
C SER A 72 -3.87 -13.32 11.03
N GLU A 73 -2.96 -13.33 10.05
CA GLU A 73 -2.00 -12.22 9.85
C GLU A 73 -2.69 -10.92 9.42
N LEU A 74 -3.79 -11.02 8.66
CA LEU A 74 -4.57 -9.85 8.25
C LEU A 74 -5.34 -9.25 9.44
N ALA A 75 -5.82 -10.08 10.36
CA ALA A 75 -6.44 -9.63 11.60
C ALA A 75 -5.46 -8.79 12.44
N GLN A 76 -4.20 -9.21 12.56
CA GLN A 76 -3.16 -8.43 13.23
C GLN A 76 -2.86 -7.12 12.50
N PHE A 77 -2.80 -7.17 11.16
CA PHE A 77 -2.55 -5.97 10.36
C PHE A 77 -3.66 -4.92 10.53
N CYS A 78 -4.92 -5.33 10.59
CA CYS A 78 -6.06 -4.43 10.72
C CYS A 78 -6.50 -4.18 12.17
N GLU A 79 -5.65 -4.49 13.17
CA GLU A 79 -6.00 -4.36 14.60
C GLU A 79 -6.38 -2.93 14.99
N GLN A 80 -5.76 -1.93 14.37
CA GLN A 80 -6.07 -0.52 14.63
C GLN A 80 -7.26 0.00 13.82
N ASP A 81 -7.61 -0.69 12.73
CA ASP A 81 -8.65 -0.25 11.78
C ASP A 81 -10.01 -0.91 12.07
N LEU A 82 -10.01 -2.10 12.68
CA LEU A 82 -11.22 -2.81 13.08
C LEU A 82 -11.43 -2.79 14.60
N PRO A 83 -12.68 -2.58 15.07
CA PRO A 83 -13.00 -2.60 16.49
C PRO A 83 -12.88 -3.99 17.15
N SER A 84 -12.89 -5.06 16.36
CA SER A 84 -12.84 -6.46 16.82
C SER A 84 -12.11 -7.34 15.80
N SER A 85 -10.81 -7.11 15.65
CA SER A 85 -9.97 -7.79 14.65
C SER A 85 -9.89 -9.30 14.86
N GLU A 86 -10.00 -9.77 16.09
CA GLU A 86 -10.01 -11.18 16.46
C GLU A 86 -11.17 -11.98 15.85
N LEU A 87 -12.27 -11.29 15.50
CA LEU A 87 -13.44 -11.93 14.89
C LEU A 87 -13.31 -12.09 13.37
N LEU A 88 -12.31 -11.46 12.74
CA LEU A 88 -12.18 -11.41 11.27
C LEU A 88 -12.20 -12.80 10.61
N GLN A 89 -11.50 -13.77 11.21
CA GLN A 89 -11.49 -15.16 10.69
C GLN A 89 -12.89 -15.79 10.70
N SER A 90 -13.70 -15.48 11.72
CA SER A 90 -15.07 -15.97 11.83
C SER A 90 -16.00 -15.24 10.85
N GLU A 91 -15.82 -13.94 10.66
CA GLU A 91 -16.58 -13.14 9.70
C GLU A 91 -16.32 -13.58 8.26
N VAL A 92 -15.07 -13.79 7.87
CA VAL A 92 -14.71 -14.30 6.53
C VAL A 92 -15.37 -15.66 6.27
N ARG A 93 -15.44 -16.55 7.27
CA ARG A 93 -16.17 -17.82 7.14
C ARG A 93 -17.66 -17.59 6.92
N MET A 94 -18.28 -16.69 7.70
CA MET A 94 -19.70 -16.36 7.55
C MET A 94 -20.00 -15.72 6.19
N TRP A 95 -19.16 -14.78 5.73
CA TRP A 95 -19.29 -14.14 4.44
C TRP A 95 -19.22 -15.14 3.31
N ARG A 96 -18.30 -16.10 3.38
CA ARG A 96 -18.23 -17.16 2.37
C ARG A 96 -19.50 -18.00 2.36
N THR A 97 -19.98 -18.46 3.51
CA THR A 97 -21.20 -19.28 3.58
C THR A 97 -22.43 -18.51 3.10
N SER A 98 -22.56 -17.24 3.50
CA SER A 98 -23.66 -16.38 3.05
C SER A 98 -23.58 -16.16 1.54
N ASN A 99 -22.42 -15.79 0.99
CA ASN A 99 -22.26 -15.55 -0.45
C ASN A 99 -22.37 -16.81 -1.31
N MET A 100 -22.06 -17.99 -0.77
CA MET A 100 -22.29 -19.27 -1.46
C MET A 100 -23.75 -19.74 -1.39
N GLY A 101 -24.52 -19.28 -0.40
CA GLY A 101 -25.95 -19.59 -0.25
C GLY A 101 -26.90 -18.57 -0.86
N ILE A 102 -26.39 -17.41 -1.31
CA ILE A 102 -27.15 -16.40 -2.05
C ILE A 102 -27.20 -16.82 -3.52
N ASP A 103 -28.36 -17.29 -3.97
CA ASP A 103 -28.66 -17.43 -5.39
C ASP A 103 -28.37 -16.12 -6.12
N HIS A 104 -27.87 -16.21 -7.35
CA HIS A 104 -27.36 -15.11 -8.21
C HIS A 104 -28.27 -13.87 -8.38
N VAL A 105 -29.50 -13.90 -7.85
CA VAL A 105 -30.54 -12.88 -7.97
C VAL A 105 -30.41 -11.79 -6.90
N ASP A 106 -29.92 -12.11 -5.69
CA ASP A 106 -29.88 -11.17 -4.55
C ASP A 106 -28.48 -10.60 -4.26
N ARG A 107 -27.48 -10.94 -5.09
CA ARG A 107 -26.14 -10.35 -4.98
C ARG A 107 -26.24 -8.84 -5.21
N ALA A 108 -25.97 -8.05 -4.16
CA ALA A 108 -26.00 -6.60 -4.24
C ALA A 108 -25.12 -6.11 -5.40
N LYS A 109 -25.74 -5.45 -6.38
CA LYS A 109 -25.12 -4.95 -7.63
C LYS A 109 -24.09 -3.82 -7.41
N THR A 110 -23.71 -3.52 -6.18
CA THR A 110 -22.89 -2.36 -5.82
C THR A 110 -21.38 -2.58 -5.99
N LEU A 111 -20.94 -3.74 -6.47
CA LEU A 111 -19.52 -4.10 -6.59
C LEU A 111 -19.12 -4.60 -7.99
N GLU A 112 -19.85 -4.20 -9.03
CA GLU A 112 -19.36 -4.32 -10.40
C GLU A 112 -18.68 -3.00 -10.78
N ALA A 113 -17.35 -3.02 -10.80
CA ALA A 113 -16.49 -1.96 -11.30
C ALA A 113 -15.82 -2.41 -12.60
#